data_AF-A0A4U0RED4-F1
#
_entry.id   AF-A0A4U0RED4-F1
#
_cell.length_a   1.000
_cell.length_b   1.000
_cell.length_c   1.000
_cell.angle_alpha   90.00
_cell.angle_beta   90.00
_cell.angle_gamma   90.00
#
_symmetry.space_group_name_H-M   'P 1'
#
loop_
_entity.id
_entity.type
_entity.pdbx_description
1 polymer ?
#
loop_
_entity_poly.entity_id
_entity_poly.type
_entity_poly.pdbx_seq_one_letter_code
_entity_poly.pdbx_strand_id
1 'polypeptide(L)' 'MRKLKLLVVLILAGLIGLAGYAYFGDMAPARHEVRSPLALDQAPPATAAPAASTADAPAADAPADD' A
#
# COMPACT_ATOMS: atom_id res chain seq x y z
N MET A 1 -9.01 25.63 49.88
CA MET A 1 -8.13 26.15 48.81
C MET A 1 -7.30 25.09 48.08
N ARG A 2 -6.59 24.19 48.78
CA ARG A 2 -5.64 23.24 48.15
C ARG A 2 -6.29 22.18 47.25
N LYS A 3 -7.43 21.59 47.68
CA LYS A 3 -8.20 20.60 46.89
C LYS A 3 -8.87 21.21 45.66
N LEU A 4 -9.40 22.44 45.78
CA LEU A 4 -10.00 23.16 44.66
C LEU A 4 -8.93 23.54 43.62
N LYS A 5 -7.77 24.04 44.06
CA LYS A 5 -6.62 24.25 43.16
C LYS A 5 -6.19 22.97 42.45
N LEU A 6 -6.13 21.84 43.17
CA LEU A 6 -5.81 20.55 42.58
C LEU A 6 -6.84 20.15 41.50
N LEU A 7 -8.13 20.31 41.79
CA LEU A 7 -9.20 20.02 40.83
C LEU A 7 -9.07 20.86 39.57
N VAL A 8 -8.81 22.16 39.71
CA VAL A 8 -8.62 23.07 38.58
C VAL A 8 -7.42 22.63 37.72
N VAL A 9 -6.30 22.28 38.36
CA VAL A 9 -5.12 21.77 37.64
C VAL A 9 -5.45 20.47 36.91
N LEU A 10 -6.20 19.57 37.53
CA LEU A 10 -6.60 18.30 36.93
C LEU A 10 -7.49 18.52 35.69
N ILE A 11 -8.44 19.45 35.78
CA ILE A 11 -9.29 19.84 34.65
C ILE A 11 -8.43 20.43 33.53
N LEU A 12 -7.51 21.35 33.85
CA LEU A 12 -6.60 21.94 32.86
C LEU A 12 -5.74 20.87 32.17
N ALA A 13 -5.18 19.93 32.93
CA ALA A 13 -4.39 18.84 32.40
C ALA A 13 -5.22 17.95 31.46
N GLY A 14 -6.47 17.64 31.83
CA GLY A 14 -7.41 16.92 30.98
C GLY A 14 -7.73 17.65 29.69
N LEU A 15 -7.99 18.97 29.76
CA LEU A 15 -8.25 19.80 28.58
C LEU A 15 -7.04 19.88 27.64
N ILE A 16 -5.82 20.02 28.18
CA ILE A 16 -4.59 20.03 27.39
C ILE A 16 -4.39 18.67 26.70
N GLY A 17 -4.57 17.56 27.43
CA GLY A 17 -4.49 16.22 26.86
C GLY A 17 -5.53 15.99 25.76
N LEU A 18 -6.76 16.46 25.97
CA LEU A 18 -7.83 16.36 24.98
C LEU A 18 -7.55 17.21 23.73
N ALA A 19 -7.06 18.44 23.89
CA ALA A 19 -6.67 19.30 22.77
C ALA A 19 -5.50 18.69 21.98
N GLY A 20 -4.49 18.15 22.67
CA GLY A 20 -3.40 17.41 22.05
C GLY A 20 -3.91 16.19 21.28
N TYR A 21 -4.80 15.40 21.88
CA TYR A 21 -5.41 14.26 21.21
C TYR A 21 -6.24 14.68 19.99
N ALA A 22 -7.01 15.76 20.06
CA ALA A 22 -7.79 16.22 18.92
C ALA A 22 -6.89 16.74 17.77
N TYR A 23 -5.79 17.41 18.09
CA TYR A 23 -4.87 17.96 17.10
C TYR A 23 -3.95 16.89 16.48
N PHE A 24 -3.32 16.05 17.31
CA PHE A 24 -2.43 14.99 16.84
C PHE A 24 -3.18 13.71 16.46
N GLY A 25 -4.38 13.49 17.01
CA GLY A 25 -5.26 12.38 16.70
C GLY A 25 -6.17 12.66 15.51
N ASP A 26 -6.14 13.86 14.93
CA ASP A 26 -6.51 14.06 13.53
C ASP A 26 -5.50 13.33 12.64
N MET A 27 -5.58 11.99 12.68
CA MET A 27 -4.77 11.07 11.90
C MET A 27 -5.36 10.88 10.51
N ALA A 28 -6.23 11.79 10.05
CA ALA A 28 -6.69 11.81 8.68
C ALA A 28 -5.45 11.97 7.78
N PRO A 29 -5.06 10.93 7.01
CA PRO A 29 -3.89 11.05 6.17
C PRO A 29 -4.19 12.13 5.13
N ALA A 30 -3.31 13.12 5.00
CA ALA A 30 -3.35 14.07 3.90
C ALA A 30 -3.17 13.29 2.59
N ARG A 31 -4.29 12.91 1.95
CA ARG A 31 -4.28 12.16 0.70
C ARG A 31 -3.98 13.13 -0.43
N HIS A 32 -2.81 12.98 -1.02
CA HIS A 32 -2.47 13.65 -2.26
C HIS A 32 -2.60 12.65 -3.41
N GLU A 33 -3.42 13.00 -4.41
CA GLU A 33 -3.48 12.22 -5.64
C GLU A 33 -2.19 12.43 -6.44
N VAL A 34 -1.42 11.36 -6.63
CA VAL A 34 -0.26 11.35 -7.53
C VAL A 34 -0.73 10.79 -8.86
N ARG A 35 -0.84 11.65 -9.87
CA ARG A 35 -1.13 11.24 -11.25
C ARG A 35 0.12 11.38 -12.09
N SER A 36 0.66 10.25 -12.56
CA SER A 36 1.72 10.23 -13.57
C SER A 36 1.09 9.96 -14.94
N PRO A 37 1.30 10.82 -15.95
CA PRO A 37 0.81 10.57 -17.30
C PRO A 37 1.50 9.33 -17.88
N LEU A 38 0.71 8.40 -18.41
CA LEU A 38 1.21 7.25 -19.17
C LEU A 38 1.53 7.69 -20.60
N ALA A 39 2.76 7.43 -21.06
CA ALA A 39 3.13 7.61 -22.45
C ALA A 39 2.51 6.49 -23.30
N LEU A 40 1.25 6.69 -23.72
CA LEU A 40 0.53 5.73 -24.57
C LEU A 40 0.91 5.86 -26.06
N ASP A 41 1.54 6.97 -26.46
CA ASP A 41 1.98 7.21 -27.84
C ASP A 41 3.41 6.70 -28.12
N GLN A 42 4.09 6.15 -27.12
CA GLN A 42 5.32 5.43 -27.35
C GLN A 42 4.96 4.02 -27.80
N ALA A 43 5.25 3.71 -29.08
CA ALA A 43 5.23 2.34 -29.57
C ALA A 43 5.92 1.44 -28.53
N PRO A 44 5.32 0.30 -28.15
CA PRO A 44 5.91 -0.58 -27.16
C PRO A 44 7.38 -0.82 -27.52
N PRO A 45 8.34 -0.70 -26.58
CA PRO A 45 9.67 -1.23 -26.85
C PRO A 45 9.45 -2.67 -27.28
N ALA A 46 10.07 -3.09 -28.40
CA ALA A 46 9.97 -4.45 -28.89
C ALA A 46 10.45 -5.37 -27.77
N THR A 47 9.52 -5.87 -26.95
CA THR A 47 9.78 -6.89 -25.96
C THR A 47 10.30 -8.06 -26.77
N ALA A 48 11.58 -8.37 -26.63
CA ALA A 48 12.15 -9.56 -27.23
C ALA A 48 11.22 -10.72 -26.86
N ALA A 49 10.54 -11.27 -27.87
CA ALA A 49 9.68 -12.41 -27.68
C ALA A 49 10.49 -13.50 -26.96
N PRO A 50 9.92 -14.21 -25.97
CA PRO A 50 10.60 -15.36 -25.41
C PRO A 50 10.85 -16.30 -26.59
N ALA A 51 12.11 -16.66 -26.82
CA ALA A 51 12.51 -17.55 -27.91
C ALA A 51 11.58 -18.76 -27.89
N ALA A 52 10.84 -18.96 -28.98
CA ALA A 52 9.97 -20.10 -29.14
C ALA A 52 10.80 -21.36 -28.88
N SER A 53 10.45 -22.10 -27.83
CA SER A 53 11.08 -23.38 -27.50
C SER A 53 10.64 -24.40 -28.55
N THR A 54 11.33 -24.44 -29.69
CA THR A 54 11.27 -25.56 -30.63
C THR A 54 12.09 -26.71 -30.09
N ALA A 55 11.47 -27.48 -29.21
CA ALA A 55 11.75 -28.89 -28.97
C ALA A 55 10.36 -29.53 -28.79
N ASP A 56 9.63 -29.64 -29.90
CA ASP A 56 9.52 -30.90 -30.63
C ASP A 56 9.02 -32.01 -29.70
N ALA A 57 7.70 -32.09 -29.60
CA ALA A 57 7.04 -33.34 -29.32
C ALA A 57 6.60 -33.94 -30.66
N PRO A 58 6.90 -35.21 -30.90
CA PRO A 58 5.89 -36.09 -31.44
C PRO A 58 5.50 -37.11 -30.39
N ALA A 59 4.19 -37.26 -30.31
CA ALA A 59 3.50 -38.30 -29.58
C ALA A 59 3.73 -39.69 -30.19
N ALA A 60 3.31 -40.68 -29.41
CA ALA A 60 2.72 -41.96 -29.84
C ALA A 60 3.62 -43.21 -29.83
N ASP A 61 3.27 -44.08 -28.87
CA ASP A 61 3.07 -45.53 -28.98
C ASP A 61 4.25 -46.45 -29.32
N ALA A 62 4.62 -47.27 -28.33
CA ALA A 62 4.99 -48.66 -28.53
C ALA A 62 4.45 -49.52 -27.36
N PRO A 63 3.84 -50.69 -27.63
CA PRO A 63 3.13 -51.49 -26.63
C PRO A 63 4.10 -52.23 -25.68
N ALA A 64 3.54 -52.67 -24.55
CA ALA A 64 4.20 -53.58 -23.61
C ALA A 64 4.47 -54.94 -24.29
N ASP A 65 5.70 -55.44 -24.17
CA ASP A 65 6.06 -56.83 -24.49
C ASP A 65 5.89 -57.72 -23.24
N ASP A 66 5.24 -58.87 -23.45
CA ASP A 66 5.05 -60.00 -22.52
C ASP A 66 6.37 -60.68 -22.09
#